data_AF-A0A803NUA4-F1
#
_entry.id   AF-A0A803NUA4-F1
#
_cell.length_a   1.000
_cell.length_b   1.000
_cell.length_c   1.000
_cell.angle_alpha   90.00
_cell.angle_beta   90.00
_cell.angle_gamma   90.00
#
_symmetry.space_group_name_H-M   'P 1'
#
loop_
_entity.id
_entity.type
_entity.pdbx_description
1 polymer ?
#
loop_
_entity_poly.entity_id
_entity_poly.type
_entity_poly.pdbx_seq_one_letter_code
_entity_poly.pdbx_strand_id
1 'polypeptide(L)'
;MSAMDPIDSLLFYLTGAFCSPLAIFVQIQGCLICLILALGWACAAYVRNREIKRLKDSMQTGNSFAFLCHDINELDHFSQIKLPSVTVVMPLKGFGEHNLHNWRSQITSLYGGPLEFLFIVESTDDPAYHAVSRLIEDYKDEVDAKIIVAGHSTTCSQKIHNQLVGVEKMHKDSKYVLFLDDDVRLHPGSIGALTAEMVKNPEIFIQTGYPLDLPSGSLGSYCIYEYHMPCSMGFATGGRTFFLWGGCMMMHADDFRQDRYGVVSGLRDGGYSDDMTLAAIAGAHKRLITSPPVAVFPHPLASDLSFGRYWNYLRKQTFVLESYTSSVNWFMNRALFTVHCYLSWGFVMPYIMSMIHITAALRIYIKGYTFDEAGITSSGLGLVAILATCTLIELLSMWNLTRIEVQLCNMLSPEAPRLSLASYNWGLVFIAMVVDNFLYPISAFRSHFTQSINWSGIRYHLKDGKISKIERSRDSGPKYTDLGGKHLYGKKGAQTKVSFIGSLARSLAQWHQPKKFDS
;
A
#
# COMPACT_ATOMS: atom_id res chain seq x y z
N MET A 1 31.28 -43.95 -23.79
CA MET A 1 30.71 -42.72 -23.22
C MET A 1 29.88 -42.06 -24.32
N SER A 2 28.56 -41.91 -24.14
CA SER A 2 27.79 -41.02 -25.02
C SER A 2 28.42 -39.65 -24.93
N ALA A 3 28.69 -38.99 -26.05
CA ALA A 3 29.07 -37.58 -26.03
C ALA A 3 28.01 -36.81 -25.22
N MET A 4 28.45 -35.98 -24.29
CA MET A 4 27.54 -35.11 -23.56
C MET A 4 26.84 -34.19 -24.55
N ASP A 5 25.53 -34.06 -24.37
CA ASP A 5 24.73 -33.08 -25.10
C ASP A 5 25.28 -31.67 -24.77
N PRO A 6 25.48 -30.78 -25.76
CA PRO A 6 25.92 -29.40 -25.53
C PRO A 6 25.14 -28.66 -24.42
N ILE A 7 23.85 -28.96 -24.25
CA ILE A 7 23.02 -28.39 -23.18
C ILE A 7 23.50 -28.87 -21.80
N ASP A 8 23.81 -30.16 -21.67
CA ASP A 8 24.26 -30.73 -20.41
C ASP A 8 25.68 -30.28 -20.07
N SER A 9 26.55 -30.12 -21.08
CA SER A 9 27.88 -29.53 -20.90
C SER A 9 27.82 -28.09 -20.40
N LEU A 10 26.93 -27.26 -20.96
CA LEU A 10 26.71 -25.90 -20.47
C LEU A 10 26.16 -25.90 -19.04
N LEU A 11 25.21 -26.79 -18.75
CA LEU A 11 24.58 -26.88 -17.43
C LEU A 11 25.56 -27.27 -16.32
N PHE A 12 26.44 -28.24 -16.57
CA PHE A 12 27.47 -28.64 -15.60
C PHE A 12 28.58 -27.61 -15.46
N TYR A 13 28.96 -26.94 -16.57
CA TYR A 13 29.85 -25.78 -16.50
C TYR A 13 29.29 -24.67 -15.60
N LEU A 14 28.01 -24.30 -15.79
CA LEU A 14 27.34 -23.30 -14.96
C LEU A 14 27.23 -23.74 -13.50
N THR A 15 26.95 -25.03 -13.25
CA THR A 15 26.93 -25.60 -11.90
C THR A 15 28.27 -25.42 -11.21
N GLY A 16 29.39 -25.71 -11.90
CA GLY A 16 30.74 -25.45 -11.38
C GLY A 16 31.02 -23.97 -11.14
N ALA A 17 30.64 -23.10 -12.08
CA ALA A 17 30.80 -21.64 -11.95
C ALA A 17 30.00 -21.06 -10.77
N PHE A 18 28.81 -21.60 -10.49
CA PHE A 18 27.97 -21.20 -9.37
C PHE A 18 28.42 -21.73 -8.01
N CYS A 19 29.44 -22.60 -7.99
CA CYS A 19 30.19 -22.95 -6.77
C CYS A 19 31.48 -22.12 -6.59
N SER A 20 31.74 -21.11 -7.43
CA SER A 20 32.87 -20.20 -7.24
C SER A 20 32.68 -19.30 -5.99
N PRO A 21 33.76 -18.77 -5.38
CA PRO A 21 33.65 -17.90 -4.21
C PRO A 21 32.72 -16.69 -4.40
N LEU A 22 32.71 -16.09 -5.60
CA LEU A 22 31.83 -14.96 -5.91
C LEU A 22 30.36 -15.40 -5.97
N ALA A 23 30.06 -16.54 -6.60
CA ALA A 23 28.69 -17.05 -6.68
C ALA A 23 28.16 -17.51 -5.31
N ILE A 24 29.03 -18.12 -4.49
CA ILE A 24 28.71 -18.46 -3.11
C ILE A 24 28.41 -17.20 -2.30
N PHE A 25 29.19 -16.12 -2.47
CA PHE A 25 28.92 -14.83 -1.83
C PHE A 25 27.52 -14.29 -2.19
N VAL A 26 27.14 -14.32 -3.47
CA VAL A 26 25.81 -13.90 -3.93
C VAL A 26 24.70 -14.76 -3.32
N GLN A 27 24.90 -16.09 -3.22
CA GLN A 27 23.93 -16.99 -2.61
C GLN A 27 23.77 -16.75 -1.10
N ILE A 28 24.88 -16.53 -0.39
CA ILE A 28 24.87 -16.16 1.04
C ILE A 28 24.12 -14.84 1.22
N GLN A 29 24.39 -13.85 0.36
CA GLN A 29 23.67 -12.58 0.40
C GLN A 29 22.17 -12.76 0.26
N GLY A 30 21.71 -13.56 -0.69
CA GLY A 30 20.27 -13.88 -0.83
C GLY A 30 19.67 -14.50 0.42
N CYS A 31 20.37 -15.47 1.01
CA CYS A 31 19.94 -16.09 2.27
C CYS A 31 19.86 -15.07 3.41
N LEU A 32 20.82 -14.14 3.51
CA LEU A 32 20.81 -13.08 4.50
C LEU A 32 19.65 -12.10 4.28
N ILE A 33 19.32 -11.76 3.03
CA ILE A 33 18.15 -10.93 2.71
C ILE A 33 16.87 -11.61 3.21
N CYS A 34 16.66 -12.89 2.88
CA CYS A 34 15.51 -13.67 3.38
C CYS A 34 15.40 -13.63 4.92
N LEU A 35 16.52 -13.84 5.62
CA LEU A 35 16.55 -13.87 7.08
C LEU A 35 16.31 -12.49 7.72
N ILE A 36 16.80 -11.41 7.10
CA ILE A 36 16.57 -10.04 7.56
C ILE A 36 15.08 -9.68 7.39
N LEU A 37 14.48 -10.01 6.25
CA LEU A 37 13.04 -9.82 6.01
C LEU A 37 12.21 -10.62 7.02
N ALA A 38 12.57 -11.89 7.22
CA ALA A 38 11.91 -12.75 8.21
C ALA A 38 11.96 -12.15 9.62
N LEU A 39 13.13 -11.65 10.06
CA LEU A 39 13.28 -11.01 11.36
C LEU A 39 12.44 -9.74 11.47
N GLY A 40 12.46 -8.89 10.45
CA GLY A 40 11.70 -7.64 10.45
C GLY A 40 10.18 -7.88 10.51
N TRP A 41 9.65 -8.84 9.77
CA TRP A 41 8.23 -9.23 9.88
C TRP A 41 7.90 -9.87 11.23
N ALA A 42 8.82 -10.63 11.84
CA ALA A 42 8.62 -11.16 13.19
C ALA A 42 8.54 -10.04 14.24
N CYS A 43 9.38 -9.01 14.12
CA CYS A 43 9.33 -7.82 14.97
C CYS A 43 8.03 -7.01 14.75
N ALA A 44 7.63 -6.79 13.50
CA ALA A 44 6.35 -6.14 13.16
C ALA A 44 5.15 -6.89 13.75
N ALA A 45 5.17 -8.23 13.63
CA ALA A 45 4.16 -9.12 14.17
C ALA A 45 4.10 -9.01 15.70
N TYR A 46 5.25 -8.94 16.38
CA TYR A 46 5.30 -8.74 17.83
C TYR A 46 4.63 -7.44 18.26
N VAL A 47 4.91 -6.32 17.57
CA VAL A 47 4.32 -5.01 17.89
C VAL A 47 2.79 -5.05 17.76
N ARG A 48 2.26 -5.55 16.64
CA ARG A 48 0.80 -5.63 16.43
C ARG A 48 0.14 -6.67 17.32
N ASN A 49 0.82 -7.78 17.63
CA ASN A 49 0.29 -8.77 18.57
C ASN A 49 0.23 -8.24 20.01
N ARG A 50 1.16 -7.38 20.41
CA ARG A 50 1.07 -6.67 21.70
C ARG A 50 -0.19 -5.80 21.76
N GLU A 51 -0.53 -5.15 20.66
CA GLU A 51 -1.75 -4.34 20.57
C GLU A 51 -3.02 -5.19 20.62
N ILE A 52 -3.05 -6.31 19.90
CA ILE A 52 -4.13 -7.31 20.01
C ILE A 52 -4.33 -7.77 21.46
N LYS A 53 -3.24 -8.04 22.19
CA LYS A 53 -3.32 -8.43 23.61
C LYS A 53 -3.95 -7.32 24.45
N ARG A 54 -3.52 -6.07 24.30
CA ARG A 54 -4.12 -4.92 24.99
C ARG A 54 -5.62 -4.78 24.72
N LEU A 55 -6.04 -4.93 23.47
CA LEU A 55 -7.45 -4.90 23.09
C LEU A 55 -8.22 -6.02 23.79
N LYS A 56 -7.69 -7.26 23.79
CA LYS A 56 -8.32 -8.40 24.47
C LYS A 56 -8.41 -8.20 25.98
N ASP A 57 -7.33 -7.73 26.61
CA ASP A 57 -7.29 -7.48 28.04
C ASP A 57 -8.32 -6.40 28.43
N SER A 58 -8.39 -5.30 27.66
CA SER A 58 -9.39 -4.24 27.85
C SER A 58 -10.83 -4.77 27.75
N MET A 59 -11.12 -5.60 26.74
CA MET A 59 -12.42 -6.26 26.59
C MET A 59 -12.75 -7.19 27.77
N GLN A 60 -11.77 -7.96 28.26
CA GLN A 60 -11.95 -8.84 29.43
C GLN A 60 -12.22 -8.06 30.72
N THR A 61 -11.66 -6.85 30.85
CA THR A 61 -11.94 -5.95 31.98
C THR A 61 -13.27 -5.20 31.87
N GLY A 62 -14.09 -5.48 30.85
CA GLY A 62 -15.44 -4.95 30.68
C GLY A 62 -15.59 -3.84 29.63
N ASN A 63 -14.51 -3.41 28.96
CA ASN A 63 -14.59 -2.41 27.89
C ASN A 63 -15.00 -3.06 26.56
N SER A 64 -16.31 -3.09 26.27
CA SER A 64 -16.84 -3.60 25.00
C SER A 64 -16.47 -2.74 23.79
N PHE A 65 -15.96 -1.52 24.00
CA PHE A 65 -15.54 -0.56 22.99
C PHE A 65 -14.02 -0.44 22.87
N ALA A 66 -13.26 -1.46 23.28
CA ALA A 66 -11.80 -1.46 23.20
C ALA A 66 -11.25 -1.15 21.79
N PHE A 67 -12.04 -1.43 20.74
CA PHE A 67 -11.70 -1.13 19.34
C PHE A 67 -11.78 0.38 18.99
N LEU A 68 -12.35 1.20 19.87
CA LEU A 68 -12.40 2.67 19.76
C LEU A 68 -11.35 3.34 20.65
N CYS A 69 -11.30 2.94 21.93
CA CYS A 69 -10.38 3.50 22.92
C CYS A 69 -10.06 2.46 23.99
N HIS A 70 -8.89 2.57 24.62
CA HIS A 70 -8.48 1.65 25.69
C HIS A 70 -9.18 1.91 27.02
N ASP A 71 -9.42 3.18 27.34
CA ASP A 71 -10.15 3.62 28.52
C ASP A 71 -11.58 4.02 28.12
N ILE A 72 -12.57 3.30 28.62
CA ILE A 72 -13.98 3.55 28.30
C ILE A 72 -14.45 4.92 28.78
N ASN A 73 -13.84 5.50 29.81
CA ASN A 73 -14.17 6.84 30.31
C ASN A 73 -13.80 7.94 29.31
N GLU A 74 -12.94 7.63 28.32
CA GLU A 74 -12.69 8.56 27.22
C GLU A 74 -13.96 8.81 26.39
N LEU A 75 -14.92 7.87 26.37
CA LEU A 75 -16.20 8.02 25.66
C LEU A 75 -17.21 8.90 26.40
N ASP A 76 -16.92 9.31 27.63
CA ASP A 76 -17.79 10.21 28.38
C ASP A 76 -17.96 11.55 27.66
N HIS A 77 -19.16 12.11 27.72
CA HIS A 77 -19.50 13.37 27.05
C HIS A 77 -18.48 14.48 27.35
N PHE A 78 -18.03 14.63 28.60
CA PHE A 78 -17.05 15.65 28.98
C PHE A 78 -15.68 15.48 28.32
N SER A 79 -15.28 14.25 28.03
CA SER A 79 -14.05 13.93 27.30
C SER A 79 -14.25 14.21 25.81
N GLN A 80 -15.38 13.78 25.25
CA GLN A 80 -15.69 13.93 23.82
C GLN A 80 -15.82 15.39 23.38
N ILE A 81 -16.43 16.28 24.18
CA ILE A 81 -16.54 17.71 23.83
C ILE A 81 -15.20 18.45 23.74
N LYS A 82 -14.13 17.88 24.31
CA LYS A 82 -12.77 18.44 24.25
C LYS A 82 -11.97 17.94 23.06
N LEU A 83 -12.51 16.97 22.33
CA LEU A 83 -11.85 16.40 21.18
C LEU A 83 -11.71 17.47 20.08
N PRO A 84 -10.52 17.55 19.45
CA PRO A 84 -10.28 18.58 18.46
C PRO A 84 -11.05 18.33 17.16
N SER A 85 -11.33 19.39 16.44
CA SER A 85 -11.90 19.33 15.10
C SER A 85 -10.91 18.74 14.09
N VAL A 86 -11.42 17.85 13.22
CA VAL A 86 -10.64 17.23 12.14
C VAL A 86 -11.37 17.42 10.81
N THR A 87 -10.67 17.94 9.83
CA THR A 87 -11.15 17.92 8.44
C THR A 87 -10.50 16.78 7.69
N VAL A 88 -11.32 15.94 7.07
CA VAL A 88 -10.91 14.80 6.25
C VAL A 88 -10.95 15.21 4.78
N VAL A 89 -9.81 15.19 4.11
CA VAL A 89 -9.66 15.54 2.69
C VAL A 89 -9.43 14.28 1.86
N MET A 90 -10.38 13.98 0.97
CA MET A 90 -10.38 12.79 0.13
C MET A 90 -10.26 13.17 -1.35
N PRO A 91 -9.05 13.16 -1.93
CA PRO A 91 -8.88 13.33 -3.38
C PRO A 91 -9.41 12.10 -4.13
N LEU A 92 -10.38 12.29 -5.02
CA LEU A 92 -11.04 11.21 -5.75
C LEU A 92 -10.69 11.20 -7.23
N LYS A 93 -10.69 10.00 -7.82
CA LYS A 93 -10.55 9.81 -9.27
C LYS A 93 -11.22 8.52 -9.75
N GLY A 94 -12.26 8.65 -10.57
CA GLY A 94 -12.98 7.52 -11.14
C GLY A 94 -13.86 6.79 -10.11
N PHE A 95 -14.48 5.69 -10.55
CA PHE A 95 -15.39 4.91 -9.70
C PHE A 95 -15.28 3.41 -9.96
N GLY A 96 -15.12 2.63 -8.89
CA GLY A 96 -14.99 1.16 -8.93
C GLY A 96 -15.87 0.46 -7.90
N GLU A 97 -15.77 -0.87 -7.87
CA GLU A 97 -16.65 -1.76 -7.11
C GLU A 97 -16.64 -1.48 -5.59
N HIS A 98 -15.46 -1.22 -5.03
CA HIS A 98 -15.30 -1.07 -3.58
C HIS A 98 -15.44 0.37 -3.07
N ASN A 99 -15.48 1.37 -3.96
CA ASN A 99 -15.45 2.79 -3.57
C ASN A 99 -16.59 3.17 -2.61
N LEU A 100 -17.84 2.82 -2.92
CA LEU A 100 -18.98 3.17 -2.06
C LEU A 100 -18.85 2.60 -0.64
N HIS A 101 -18.37 1.35 -0.52
CA HIS A 101 -18.17 0.72 0.77
C HIS A 101 -17.05 1.41 1.56
N ASN A 102 -15.94 1.74 0.89
CA ASN A 102 -14.82 2.45 1.49
C ASN A 102 -15.22 3.85 1.96
N TRP A 103 -15.85 4.64 1.10
CA TRP A 103 -16.31 5.99 1.44
C TRP A 103 -17.33 5.98 2.58
N ARG A 104 -18.23 4.98 2.61
CA ARG A 104 -19.13 4.77 3.73
C ARG A 104 -18.34 4.54 5.03
N SER A 105 -17.35 3.65 5.03
CA SER A 105 -16.51 3.40 6.21
C SER A 105 -15.72 4.64 6.67
N GLN A 106 -15.39 5.55 5.76
CA GLN A 106 -14.67 6.78 6.06
C GLN A 106 -15.58 7.82 6.72
N ILE A 107 -16.81 8.01 6.23
CA ILE A 107 -17.76 9.01 6.76
C ILE A 107 -18.48 8.54 8.03
N THR A 108 -18.64 7.23 8.23
CA THR A 108 -19.28 6.67 9.43
C THR A 108 -18.27 6.40 10.56
N SER A 109 -17.29 7.30 10.74
CA SER A 109 -16.34 7.20 11.85
C SER A 109 -17.07 7.37 13.19
N LEU A 110 -16.60 6.67 14.23
CA LEU A 110 -17.10 6.80 15.61
C LEU A 110 -16.24 7.76 16.45
N TYR A 111 -15.56 8.71 15.81
CA TYR A 111 -14.88 9.80 16.50
C TYR A 111 -15.91 10.84 16.96
N GLY A 112 -15.95 11.15 18.26
CA GLY A 112 -16.96 12.07 18.80
C GLY A 112 -16.60 13.56 18.78
N GLY A 113 -15.42 13.93 18.25
CA GLY A 113 -15.08 15.33 17.98
C GLY A 113 -15.69 15.83 16.66
N PRO A 114 -15.65 17.14 16.38
CA PRO A 114 -16.19 17.70 15.14
C PRO A 114 -15.46 17.17 13.90
N LEU A 115 -16.22 16.67 12.91
CA LEU A 115 -15.71 16.16 11.64
C LEU A 115 -16.28 16.95 10.47
N GLU A 116 -15.41 17.26 9.51
CA GLU A 116 -15.79 17.79 8.19
C GLU A 116 -15.18 16.88 7.12
N PHE A 117 -15.99 16.41 6.16
CA PHE A 117 -15.53 15.56 5.06
C PHE A 117 -15.56 16.32 3.74
N LEU A 118 -14.39 16.47 3.12
CA LEU A 118 -14.21 17.13 1.83
C LEU A 118 -13.84 16.10 0.76
N PHE A 119 -14.81 15.77 -0.09
CA PHE A 119 -14.57 14.95 -1.27
C PHE A 119 -14.14 15.83 -2.43
N ILE A 120 -12.90 15.67 -2.90
CA ILE A 120 -12.33 16.56 -3.91
C ILE A 120 -12.23 15.85 -5.26
N VAL A 121 -12.89 16.39 -6.27
CA VAL A 121 -12.80 15.91 -7.66
C VAL A 121 -12.20 16.99 -8.57
N GLU A 122 -11.58 16.58 -9.68
CA GLU A 122 -11.07 17.54 -10.67
C GLU A 122 -12.19 18.24 -11.46
N SER A 123 -13.33 17.56 -11.67
CA SER A 123 -14.45 18.06 -12.48
C SER A 123 -15.74 17.30 -12.15
N THR A 124 -16.89 17.87 -12.52
CA THR A 124 -18.20 17.20 -12.44
C THR A 124 -18.35 16.04 -13.43
N ASP A 125 -17.47 15.97 -14.45
CA ASP A 125 -17.43 14.86 -15.41
C ASP A 125 -16.79 13.58 -14.81
N ASP A 126 -16.13 13.70 -13.65
CA ASP A 126 -15.50 12.55 -13.00
C ASP A 126 -16.57 11.57 -12.50
N PRO A 127 -16.46 10.25 -12.81
CA PRO A 127 -17.40 9.25 -12.33
C PRO A 127 -17.62 9.25 -10.80
N ALA A 128 -16.63 9.67 -10.02
CA ALA A 128 -16.76 9.80 -8.57
C ALA A 128 -17.82 10.83 -8.15
N TYR A 129 -17.99 11.93 -8.89
CA TYR A 129 -18.83 13.07 -8.51
C TYR A 129 -20.27 12.65 -8.22
N HIS A 130 -20.91 11.94 -9.16
CA HIS A 130 -22.30 11.50 -9.01
C HIS A 130 -22.46 10.39 -7.96
N ALA A 131 -21.46 9.55 -7.77
CA ALA A 131 -21.51 8.49 -6.78
C ALA A 131 -21.44 9.06 -5.36
N VAL A 132 -20.53 10.01 -5.11
CA VAL A 132 -20.42 10.71 -3.83
C VAL A 132 -21.61 11.61 -3.58
N SER A 133 -22.17 12.26 -4.60
CA SER A 133 -23.37 13.10 -4.44
C SER A 133 -24.53 12.32 -3.84
N ARG A 134 -24.72 11.06 -4.28
CA ARG A 134 -25.74 10.17 -3.71
C ARG A 134 -25.39 9.74 -2.29
N LEU A 135 -24.13 9.39 -2.04
CA LEU A 135 -23.68 9.01 -0.70
C LEU A 135 -23.92 10.13 0.32
N ILE A 136 -23.63 11.38 -0.04
CA ILE A 136 -23.86 12.53 0.84
C ILE A 136 -25.35 12.74 1.09
N GLU A 137 -26.20 12.59 0.07
CA GLU A 137 -27.65 12.70 0.25
C GLU A 137 -28.21 11.59 1.17
N ASP A 138 -27.68 10.36 1.08
CA ASP A 138 -28.06 9.23 1.94
C ASP A 138 -27.72 9.47 3.43
N TYR A 139 -26.75 10.35 3.71
CA TYR A 139 -26.26 10.70 5.04
C TYR A 139 -26.50 12.16 5.40
N LYS A 140 -27.43 12.80 4.70
CA LYS A 140 -27.80 14.19 4.93
C LYS A 140 -28.27 14.34 6.38
N ASP A 141 -27.84 15.42 7.02
CA ASP A 141 -28.09 15.73 8.43
C ASP A 141 -27.35 14.83 9.46
N GLU A 142 -26.71 13.73 9.03
CA GLU A 142 -25.88 12.87 9.90
C GLU A 142 -24.39 13.24 9.86
N VAL A 143 -23.88 13.69 8.71
CA VAL A 143 -22.47 14.01 8.51
C VAL A 143 -22.30 15.37 7.83
N ASP A 144 -21.29 16.17 8.24
CA ASP A 144 -20.86 17.36 7.49
C ASP A 144 -19.94 16.92 6.35
N ALA A 145 -20.54 16.65 5.19
CA ALA A 145 -19.84 16.22 4.00
C ALA A 145 -20.18 17.08 2.78
N LYS A 146 -19.16 17.44 2.00
CA LYS A 146 -19.33 18.23 0.77
C LYS A 146 -18.37 17.82 -0.33
N ILE A 147 -18.80 18.08 -1.56
CA ILE A 147 -17.99 17.87 -2.76
C ILE A 147 -17.37 19.21 -3.18
N ILE A 148 -16.07 19.20 -3.43
CA ILE A 148 -15.32 20.34 -3.96
C ILE A 148 -14.79 19.99 -5.33
N VAL A 149 -15.07 20.84 -6.32
CA VAL A 149 -14.49 20.73 -7.65
C VAL A 149 -13.21 21.57 -7.70
N ALA A 150 -12.06 20.92 -7.68
CA ALA A 150 -10.75 21.57 -7.62
C ALA A 150 -10.25 22.11 -8.96
N GLY A 151 -10.85 21.67 -10.06
CA GLY A 151 -10.33 21.95 -11.39
C GLY A 151 -9.07 21.13 -11.70
N HIS A 152 -8.40 21.50 -12.79
CA HIS A 152 -7.24 20.77 -13.29
C HIS A 152 -5.93 21.32 -12.73
N SER A 153 -5.05 20.41 -12.29
CA SER A 153 -3.69 20.78 -11.89
C SER A 153 -2.85 21.30 -13.05
N THR A 154 -1.96 22.25 -12.77
CA THR A 154 -1.04 22.86 -13.73
C THR A 154 0.43 22.70 -13.34
N THR A 155 0.74 22.64 -12.04
CA THR A 155 2.12 22.61 -11.53
C THR A 155 2.49 21.33 -10.78
N CYS A 156 1.51 20.57 -10.29
CA CYS A 156 1.71 19.35 -9.50
C CYS A 156 0.77 18.23 -9.97
N SER A 157 0.87 17.04 -9.35
CA SER A 157 -0.04 15.94 -9.64
C SER A 157 -1.49 16.32 -9.31
N GLN A 158 -2.46 15.72 -10.00
CA GLN A 158 -3.87 16.02 -9.75
C GLN A 158 -4.29 15.63 -8.32
N LYS A 159 -3.69 14.57 -7.74
CA LYS A 159 -3.93 14.20 -6.32
C LYS A 159 -3.47 15.33 -5.39
N ILE A 160 -2.24 15.82 -5.55
CA ILE A 160 -1.71 16.92 -4.73
C ILE A 160 -2.54 18.20 -4.92
N HIS A 161 -2.89 18.56 -6.16
CA HIS A 161 -3.74 19.72 -6.43
C HIS A 161 -5.08 19.62 -5.71
N ASN A 162 -5.72 18.45 -5.76
CA ASN A 162 -6.97 18.20 -5.04
C ASN A 162 -6.78 18.31 -3.52
N GLN A 163 -5.69 17.77 -2.95
CA GLN A 163 -5.37 17.92 -1.53
C GLN A 163 -5.16 19.38 -1.13
N LEU A 164 -4.43 20.16 -1.96
CA LEU A 164 -4.17 21.57 -1.73
C LEU A 164 -5.45 22.42 -1.78
N VAL A 165 -6.34 22.16 -2.73
CA VAL A 165 -7.66 22.82 -2.76
C VAL A 165 -8.52 22.39 -1.55
N GLY A 166 -8.42 21.13 -1.13
CA GLY A 166 -9.09 20.64 0.08
C GLY A 166 -8.67 21.41 1.33
N VAL A 167 -7.36 21.60 1.56
CA VAL A 167 -6.88 22.39 2.71
C VAL A 167 -7.22 23.87 2.61
N GLU A 168 -7.31 24.44 1.41
CA GLU A 168 -7.79 25.82 1.21
C GLU A 168 -9.28 25.99 1.56
N LYS A 169 -10.08 24.92 1.46
CA LYS A 169 -11.52 24.90 1.75
C LYS A 169 -11.89 24.31 3.11
N MET A 170 -10.91 23.78 3.82
CA MET A 170 -11.04 23.26 5.18
C MET A 170 -11.65 24.29 6.13
N HIS A 171 -12.48 23.83 7.06
CA HIS A 171 -13.04 24.66 8.11
C HIS A 171 -11.94 25.41 8.88
N LYS A 172 -12.16 26.71 9.12
CA LYS A 172 -11.17 27.61 9.72
C LYS A 172 -10.73 27.18 11.12
N ASP A 173 -11.62 26.48 11.84
CA ASP A 173 -11.38 26.05 13.22
C ASP A 173 -10.87 24.60 13.30
N SER A 174 -10.64 23.92 12.16
CA SER A 174 -10.05 22.57 12.16
C SER A 174 -8.65 22.60 12.76
N LYS A 175 -8.39 21.73 13.74
CA LYS A 175 -7.06 21.62 14.36
C LYS A 175 -6.15 20.70 13.55
N TYR A 176 -6.71 19.61 13.04
CA TYR A 176 -5.99 18.64 12.22
C TYR A 176 -6.64 18.49 10.85
N VAL A 177 -5.82 18.11 9.87
CA VAL A 177 -6.28 17.64 8.57
C VAL A 177 -5.85 16.19 8.39
N LEU A 178 -6.76 15.36 7.92
CA LEU A 178 -6.52 13.96 7.59
C LEU A 178 -6.71 13.74 6.09
N PHE A 179 -5.65 13.37 5.38
CA PHE A 179 -5.73 12.94 3.99
C PHE A 179 -5.98 11.45 3.92
N LEU A 180 -6.95 11.02 3.12
CA LEU A 180 -7.26 9.61 2.91
C LEU A 180 -7.31 9.28 1.40
N ASP A 181 -6.72 8.17 1.02
CA ASP A 181 -6.98 7.56 -0.28
C ASP A 181 -8.41 6.99 -0.33
N ASP A 182 -8.94 6.91 -1.53
CA ASP A 182 -10.35 6.58 -1.78
C ASP A 182 -10.60 5.07 -1.96
N ASP A 183 -9.55 4.23 -1.86
CA ASP A 183 -9.58 2.77 -2.02
C ASP A 183 -9.33 1.96 -0.73
N VAL A 184 -9.16 2.60 0.43
CA VAL A 184 -8.99 1.89 1.71
C VAL A 184 -10.22 1.92 2.60
N ARG A 185 -10.42 0.83 3.34
CA ARG A 185 -11.48 0.73 4.35
C ARG A 185 -10.96 1.21 5.70
N LEU A 186 -11.58 2.26 6.24
CA LEU A 186 -11.21 2.79 7.54
C LEU A 186 -11.87 1.98 8.67
N HIS A 187 -11.23 1.93 9.85
CA HIS A 187 -11.85 1.37 11.04
C HIS A 187 -12.66 2.46 11.77
N PRO A 188 -13.76 2.11 12.46
CA PRO A 188 -14.61 3.08 13.16
C PRO A 188 -13.82 4.05 14.07
N GLY A 189 -12.83 3.54 14.81
CA GLY A 189 -11.99 4.29 15.74
C GLY A 189 -10.74 4.94 15.14
N SER A 190 -10.49 4.84 13.83
CA SER A 190 -9.20 5.25 13.25
C SER A 190 -8.89 6.74 13.43
N ILE A 191 -9.86 7.62 13.18
CA ILE A 191 -9.67 9.07 13.37
C ILE A 191 -9.39 9.38 14.84
N GLY A 192 -10.10 8.72 15.77
CA GLY A 192 -9.87 8.85 17.20
C GLY A 192 -8.47 8.40 17.63
N ALA A 193 -8.03 7.23 17.16
CA ALA A 193 -6.72 6.69 17.49
C ALA A 193 -5.57 7.58 17.00
N LEU A 194 -5.67 8.09 15.76
CA LEU A 194 -4.71 9.06 15.24
C LEU A 194 -4.78 10.35 16.08
N THR A 195 -5.98 10.83 16.39
CA THR A 195 -6.14 12.11 17.09
C THR A 195 -5.59 12.08 18.50
N ALA A 196 -5.83 10.98 19.22
CA ALA A 196 -5.30 10.74 20.56
C ALA A 196 -3.76 10.84 20.58
N GLU A 197 -3.07 10.26 19.60
CA GLU A 197 -1.61 10.32 19.54
C GLU A 197 -1.10 11.72 19.16
N MET A 198 -1.76 12.44 18.23
CA MET A 198 -1.44 13.85 17.93
C MET A 198 -1.63 14.77 19.14
N VAL A 199 -2.69 14.56 19.93
CA VAL A 199 -2.95 15.33 21.16
C VAL A 199 -1.92 15.03 22.23
N LYS A 200 -1.57 13.75 22.41
CA LYS A 200 -0.57 13.29 23.38
C LYS A 200 0.84 13.79 23.06
N ASN A 201 1.18 13.90 21.78
CA ASN A 201 2.47 14.41 21.33
C ASN A 201 2.32 15.42 20.18
N PRO A 202 2.19 16.72 20.50
CA PRO A 202 2.09 17.79 19.50
C PRO A 202 3.33 17.99 18.62
N GLU A 203 4.47 17.33 18.91
CA GLU A 203 5.64 17.37 18.04
C GLU A 203 5.52 16.45 16.82
N ILE A 204 4.53 15.56 16.81
CA ILE A 204 4.25 14.73 15.65
C ILE A 204 3.85 15.63 14.49
N PHE A 205 4.62 15.57 13.43
CA PHE A 205 4.37 16.34 12.22
C PHE A 205 3.41 15.60 11.29
N ILE A 206 3.58 14.28 11.17
CA ILE A 206 2.69 13.43 10.37
C ILE A 206 2.43 12.12 11.10
N GLN A 207 1.16 11.72 11.17
CA GLN A 207 0.79 10.33 11.43
C GLN A 207 0.36 9.64 10.17
N THR A 208 0.82 8.42 9.97
CA THR A 208 0.52 7.62 8.80
C THR A 208 -0.03 6.26 9.18
N GLY A 209 -0.74 5.63 8.25
CA GLY A 209 -1.08 4.21 8.34
C GLY A 209 -0.39 3.37 7.28
N TYR A 210 -0.91 2.16 7.09
CA TYR A 210 -0.44 1.16 6.14
C TYR A 210 -1.60 0.42 5.47
N PRO A 211 -1.59 0.19 4.14
CA PRO A 211 -2.59 -0.62 3.47
C PRO A 211 -2.26 -2.11 3.64
N LEU A 212 -3.18 -2.86 4.27
CA LEU A 212 -3.16 -4.31 4.25
C LEU A 212 -3.80 -4.79 2.94
N ASP A 213 -2.95 -5.09 1.97
CA ASP A 213 -3.39 -5.61 0.68
C ASP A 213 -4.02 -6.99 0.80
N LEU A 214 -5.19 -7.14 0.17
CA LEU A 214 -5.93 -8.38 0.07
C LEU A 214 -5.91 -8.84 -1.41
N PRO A 215 -4.91 -9.64 -1.83
CA PRO A 215 -4.77 -10.11 -3.19
C PRO A 215 -5.91 -11.06 -3.57
N SER A 216 -6.24 -11.06 -4.86
CA SER A 216 -7.41 -11.72 -5.42
C SER A 216 -7.02 -12.50 -6.67
N GLY A 217 -6.55 -13.73 -6.46
CA GLY A 217 -6.39 -14.79 -7.47
C GLY A 217 -5.36 -14.56 -8.60
N SER A 218 -5.09 -13.33 -9.02
CA SER A 218 -4.18 -12.99 -10.13
C SER A 218 -2.74 -12.79 -9.64
N LEU A 219 -1.76 -13.23 -10.43
CA LEU A 219 -0.33 -13.03 -10.09
C LEU A 219 -0.01 -11.54 -9.88
N GLY A 220 -0.58 -10.64 -10.68
CA GLY A 220 -0.38 -9.19 -10.53
C GLY A 220 -0.86 -8.66 -9.18
N SER A 221 -1.98 -9.17 -8.64
CA SER A 221 -2.45 -8.79 -7.31
C SER A 221 -1.49 -9.28 -6.20
N TYR A 222 -0.92 -10.48 -6.35
CA TYR A 222 0.11 -10.96 -5.44
C TYR A 222 1.41 -10.15 -5.54
N CYS A 223 1.83 -9.74 -6.75
CA CYS A 223 3.01 -8.87 -6.89
C CYS A 223 2.83 -7.52 -6.18
N ILE A 224 1.61 -6.96 -6.17
CA ILE A 224 1.33 -5.72 -5.43
C ILE A 224 1.41 -5.95 -3.92
N TYR A 225 0.79 -7.03 -3.43
CA TYR A 225 0.90 -7.45 -2.03
C TYR A 225 2.37 -7.64 -1.62
N GLU A 226 3.16 -8.38 -2.41
CA GLU A 226 4.58 -8.60 -2.16
C GLU A 226 5.39 -7.31 -2.16
N TYR A 227 5.10 -6.37 -3.06
CA TYR A 227 5.77 -5.08 -3.09
C TYR A 227 5.57 -4.29 -1.77
N HIS A 228 4.35 -4.32 -1.21
CA HIS A 228 4.05 -3.61 0.04
C HIS A 228 4.51 -4.36 1.31
N MET A 229 4.60 -5.69 1.28
CA MET A 229 4.92 -6.47 2.49
C MET A 229 6.23 -6.06 3.17
N PRO A 230 7.36 -5.79 2.48
CA PRO A 230 8.55 -5.26 3.13
C PRO A 230 8.32 -3.89 3.79
N CYS A 231 7.48 -3.03 3.21
CA CYS A 231 7.16 -1.72 3.78
C CYS A 231 6.40 -1.84 5.11
N SER A 232 5.61 -2.91 5.32
CA SER A 232 4.87 -3.15 6.58
C SER A 232 5.77 -3.07 7.83
N MET A 233 7.03 -3.48 7.72
CA MET A 233 8.01 -3.44 8.80
C MET A 233 8.25 -2.00 9.29
N GLY A 234 8.27 -1.04 8.36
CA GLY A 234 8.43 0.38 8.64
C GLY A 234 7.21 1.02 9.30
N PHE A 235 6.01 0.47 9.09
CA PHE A 235 4.77 0.98 9.67
C PHE A 235 4.37 0.28 10.98
N ALA A 236 4.98 -0.86 11.28
CA ALA A 236 4.74 -1.64 12.48
C ALA A 236 5.82 -1.42 13.56
N THR A 237 6.38 -0.22 13.66
CA THR A 237 7.39 0.14 14.68
C THR A 237 6.78 0.49 16.04
N GLY A 238 5.46 0.72 16.08
CA GLY A 238 4.73 1.12 17.29
C GLY A 238 5.00 2.56 17.71
N GLY A 239 5.33 3.43 16.75
CA GLY A 239 5.67 4.82 16.99
C GLY A 239 6.40 5.44 15.82
N ARG A 240 7.61 5.96 16.07
CA ARG A 240 8.42 6.67 15.08
C ARG A 240 8.71 5.81 13.84
N THR A 241 8.60 6.43 12.67
CA THR A 241 8.98 5.83 11.39
C THR A 241 9.63 6.85 10.47
N PHE A 242 10.24 6.36 9.39
CA PHE A 242 10.72 7.16 8.27
C PHE A 242 9.88 6.92 7.00
N PHE A 243 8.96 5.95 7.05
CA PHE A 243 8.07 5.63 5.96
C PHE A 243 6.81 6.47 6.08
N LEU A 244 6.31 6.90 4.92
CA LEU A 244 5.05 7.62 4.81
C LEU A 244 4.26 6.99 3.67
N TRP A 245 2.96 6.80 3.90
CA TRP A 245 2.06 6.30 2.88
C TRP A 245 0.98 7.33 2.62
N GLY A 246 0.89 7.78 1.36
CA GLY A 246 -0.02 8.86 0.96
C GLY A 246 -1.51 8.56 1.10
N GLY A 247 -1.90 7.35 1.49
CA GLY A 247 -3.30 6.95 1.63
C GLY A 247 -3.92 7.12 3.01
N CYS A 248 -3.11 7.46 4.02
CA CYS A 248 -3.62 7.93 5.31
C CYS A 248 -2.56 8.79 5.97
N MET A 249 -2.77 10.11 6.02
CA MET A 249 -1.83 11.07 6.61
C MET A 249 -2.57 12.12 7.45
N MET A 250 -2.37 12.13 8.76
CA MET A 250 -2.87 13.20 9.63
C MET A 250 -1.77 14.20 9.99
N MET A 251 -2.09 15.48 9.88
CA MET A 251 -1.18 16.60 10.08
C MET A 251 -1.86 17.76 10.80
N HIS A 252 -1.07 18.71 11.31
CA HIS A 252 -1.60 19.96 11.84
C HIS A 252 -2.17 20.82 10.71
N ALA A 253 -3.41 21.30 10.88
CA ALA A 253 -4.04 22.19 9.92
C ALA A 253 -3.22 23.48 9.70
N ASP A 254 -2.59 23.99 10.76
CA ASP A 254 -1.79 25.21 10.72
C ASP A 254 -0.49 25.06 9.90
N ASP A 255 0.04 23.84 9.74
CA ASP A 255 1.20 23.63 8.88
C ASP A 255 0.85 23.98 7.43
N PHE A 256 -0.36 23.67 6.98
CA PHE A 256 -0.85 24.07 5.66
C PHE A 256 -1.26 25.54 5.60
N ARG A 257 -2.00 26.05 6.58
CA ARG A 257 -2.48 27.44 6.57
C ARG A 257 -1.35 28.47 6.55
N GLN A 258 -0.24 28.15 7.22
CA GLN A 258 0.90 29.06 7.37
C GLN A 258 2.09 28.64 6.48
N ASP A 259 1.92 27.64 5.60
CA ASP A 259 2.98 27.04 4.79
C ASP A 259 4.24 26.71 5.61
N ARG A 260 4.06 26.17 6.82
CA ARG A 260 5.18 25.86 7.71
C ARG A 260 6.04 24.81 7.05
N TYR A 261 7.36 24.98 7.16
CA TYR A 261 8.34 24.08 6.54
C TYR A 261 8.22 23.98 5.01
N GLY A 262 7.45 24.87 4.37
CA GLY A 262 7.20 24.83 2.93
C GLY A 262 6.33 23.64 2.47
N VAL A 263 5.40 23.16 3.30
CA VAL A 263 4.52 22.04 2.92
C VAL A 263 3.66 22.35 1.68
N VAL A 264 3.03 23.52 1.63
CA VAL A 264 2.18 23.94 0.50
C VAL A 264 3.06 24.28 -0.69
N SER A 265 4.09 25.10 -0.49
CA SER A 265 4.98 25.51 -1.60
C SER A 265 5.73 24.31 -2.20
N GLY A 266 6.24 23.41 -1.36
CA GLY A 266 6.95 22.21 -1.78
C GLY A 266 6.07 21.22 -2.54
N LEU A 267 4.82 21.02 -2.12
CA LEU A 267 3.86 20.19 -2.84
C LEU A 267 3.41 20.84 -4.16
N ARG A 268 3.16 22.16 -4.14
CA ARG A 268 2.67 22.92 -5.31
C ARG A 268 3.71 23.06 -6.41
N ASP A 269 5.00 23.14 -6.05
CA ASP A 269 6.12 23.35 -6.97
C ASP A 269 6.63 22.03 -7.56
N GLY A 270 5.89 21.50 -8.55
CA GLY A 270 6.34 20.33 -9.30
C GLY A 270 6.12 18.98 -8.62
N GLY A 271 5.46 18.95 -7.45
CA GLY A 271 5.27 17.74 -6.66
C GLY A 271 4.47 16.65 -7.41
N TYR A 272 5.02 15.43 -7.44
CA TYR A 272 4.33 14.25 -7.99
C TYR A 272 3.75 13.34 -6.90
N SER A 273 4.58 12.94 -5.94
CA SER A 273 4.22 12.09 -4.80
C SER A 273 4.09 12.93 -3.54
N ASP A 274 2.91 12.95 -2.92
CA ASP A 274 2.63 13.65 -1.68
C ASP A 274 3.47 13.08 -0.54
N ASP A 275 3.48 11.75 -0.40
CA ASP A 275 4.22 11.05 0.64
C ASP A 275 5.74 11.26 0.59
N MET A 276 6.41 11.03 -0.55
CA MET A 276 7.85 11.24 -0.64
C MET A 276 8.24 12.71 -0.48
N THR A 277 7.41 13.63 -0.96
CA THR A 277 7.65 15.06 -0.78
C THR A 277 7.56 15.43 0.71
N LEU A 278 6.50 14.99 1.39
CA LEU A 278 6.30 15.25 2.82
C LEU A 278 7.34 14.53 3.70
N ALA A 279 7.74 13.32 3.36
CA ALA A 279 8.82 12.60 4.03
C ALA A 279 10.16 13.34 3.89
N ALA A 280 10.45 13.90 2.71
CA ALA A 280 11.64 14.71 2.50
C ALA A 280 11.61 16.02 3.29
N ILE A 281 10.46 16.70 3.35
CA ILE A 281 10.27 17.91 4.18
C ILE A 281 10.47 17.56 5.66
N ALA A 282 9.87 16.47 6.13
CA ALA A 282 10.05 16.00 7.50
C ALA A 282 11.53 15.70 7.82
N GLY A 283 12.24 15.04 6.91
CA GLY A 283 13.67 14.77 7.05
C GLY A 283 14.52 16.05 7.10
N ALA A 284 14.28 16.99 6.18
CA ALA A 284 15.00 18.26 6.10
C ALA A 284 14.82 19.12 7.37
N HIS A 285 13.62 19.10 7.95
CA HIS A 285 13.28 19.87 9.15
C HIS A 285 13.34 19.04 10.44
N LYS A 286 13.86 17.80 10.37
CA LYS A 286 13.99 16.86 11.51
C LYS A 286 12.67 16.65 12.28
N ARG A 287 11.55 16.67 11.57
CA ARG A 287 10.21 16.50 12.13
C ARG A 287 9.86 15.02 12.30
N LEU A 288 8.95 14.76 13.24
CA LEU A 288 8.59 13.41 13.67
C LEU A 288 7.45 12.84 12.80
N ILE A 289 7.69 11.69 12.17
CA ILE A 289 6.65 10.87 11.55
C ILE A 289 6.38 9.68 12.46
N THR A 290 5.11 9.34 12.68
CA THR A 290 4.70 8.18 13.47
C THR A 290 3.64 7.33 12.77
N SER A 291 3.59 6.04 13.10
CA SER A 291 2.58 5.10 12.64
C SER A 291 2.05 4.30 13.83
N PRO A 292 0.83 4.59 14.31
CA PRO A 292 0.22 3.81 15.39
C PRO A 292 0.00 2.34 15.00
N PRO A 293 0.15 1.37 15.92
CA PRO A 293 -0.06 -0.05 15.61
C PRO A 293 -1.43 -0.40 15.00
N VAL A 294 -2.46 0.38 15.35
CA VAL A 294 -3.85 0.21 14.88
C VAL A 294 -4.12 0.84 13.50
N ALA A 295 -3.16 1.62 12.96
CA ALA A 295 -3.30 2.29 11.66
C ALA A 295 -2.94 1.34 10.50
N VAL A 296 -3.64 0.21 10.42
CA VAL A 296 -3.56 -0.75 9.31
C VAL A 296 -4.94 -0.84 8.67
N PHE A 297 -5.03 -0.73 7.35
CA PHE A 297 -6.32 -0.59 6.66
C PHE A 297 -6.51 -1.66 5.58
N PRO A 298 -7.61 -2.42 5.62
CA PRO A 298 -7.92 -3.39 4.57
C PRO A 298 -8.02 -2.72 3.19
N HIS A 299 -7.28 -3.27 2.23
CA HIS A 299 -7.18 -2.75 0.86
C HIS A 299 -7.41 -3.89 -0.15
N PRO A 300 -8.65 -4.07 -0.63
CA PRO A 300 -8.96 -5.10 -1.62
C PRO A 300 -8.35 -4.77 -2.99
N LEU A 301 -7.58 -5.70 -3.53
CA LEU A 301 -6.99 -5.57 -4.87
C LEU A 301 -7.93 -6.13 -5.95
N ALA A 302 -7.87 -5.57 -7.16
CA ALA A 302 -8.68 -6.02 -8.29
C ALA A 302 -8.36 -7.48 -8.68
N SER A 303 -9.40 -8.27 -8.91
CA SER A 303 -9.31 -9.70 -9.27
C SER A 303 -8.81 -9.96 -10.69
N ASP A 304 -8.95 -8.98 -11.58
CA ASP A 304 -8.66 -9.08 -13.01
C ASP A 304 -7.37 -8.30 -13.41
N LEU A 305 -6.40 -8.24 -12.51
CA LEU A 305 -5.23 -7.39 -12.69
C LEU A 305 -4.28 -7.94 -13.79
N SER A 306 -4.37 -7.35 -14.98
CA SER A 306 -3.53 -7.71 -16.11
C SER A 306 -2.07 -7.29 -15.91
N PHE A 307 -1.14 -7.95 -16.62
CA PHE A 307 0.28 -7.59 -16.58
C PHE A 307 0.53 -6.12 -16.93
N GLY A 308 -0.22 -5.56 -17.89
CA GLY A 308 -0.09 -4.14 -18.25
C GLY A 308 -0.47 -3.18 -17.10
N ARG A 309 -1.52 -3.50 -16.34
CA ARG A 309 -1.93 -2.72 -15.15
C ARG A 309 -0.92 -2.86 -14.03
N TYR A 310 -0.45 -4.08 -13.76
CA TYR A 310 0.62 -4.32 -12.80
C TYR A 310 1.92 -3.60 -13.18
N TRP A 311 2.33 -3.68 -14.44
CA TRP A 311 3.53 -3.01 -14.93
C TRP A 311 3.43 -1.49 -14.74
N ASN A 312 2.27 -0.89 -15.06
CA ASN A 312 2.03 0.52 -14.82
C ASN A 312 2.05 0.86 -13.31
N TYR A 313 1.52 -0.02 -12.46
CA TYR A 313 1.64 0.11 -11.00
C TYR A 313 3.10 0.13 -10.53
N LEU A 314 3.89 -0.90 -10.85
CA LEU A 314 5.30 -1.00 -10.47
C LEU A 314 6.12 0.18 -11.02
N ARG A 315 5.73 0.65 -12.20
CA ARG A 315 6.28 1.86 -12.81
C ARG A 315 5.99 3.11 -12.01
N LYS A 316 4.79 3.30 -11.47
CA LYS A 316 4.50 4.43 -10.58
C LYS A 316 5.37 4.37 -9.33
N GLN A 317 5.49 3.18 -8.73
CA GLN A 317 6.30 2.99 -7.52
C GLN A 317 7.77 3.39 -7.72
N THR A 318 8.35 3.02 -8.86
CA THR A 318 9.73 3.43 -9.20
C THR A 318 9.83 4.87 -9.70
N PHE A 319 8.80 5.38 -10.38
CA PHE A 319 8.77 6.75 -10.89
C PHE A 319 8.73 7.80 -9.79
N VAL A 320 8.10 7.47 -8.67
CA VAL A 320 8.09 8.31 -7.46
C VAL A 320 9.53 8.71 -7.04
N LEU A 321 10.51 7.81 -7.18
CA LEU A 321 11.91 8.07 -6.84
C LEU A 321 12.60 9.07 -7.79
N GLU A 322 12.03 9.33 -8.95
CA GLU A 322 12.57 10.33 -9.88
C GLU A 322 12.08 11.75 -9.55
N SER A 323 11.06 11.91 -8.69
CA SER A 323 10.58 13.21 -8.24
C SER A 323 11.30 13.67 -6.98
N TYR A 324 11.71 14.94 -6.92
CA TYR A 324 12.38 15.51 -5.76
C TYR A 324 12.22 17.03 -5.69
N THR A 325 12.28 17.55 -4.47
CA THR A 325 12.16 18.99 -4.17
C THR A 325 13.48 19.66 -3.83
N SER A 326 14.51 18.89 -3.45
CA SER A 326 15.83 19.39 -3.05
C SER A 326 16.94 18.44 -3.48
N SER A 327 18.19 18.92 -3.51
CA SER A 327 19.36 18.09 -3.84
C SER A 327 19.59 16.96 -2.83
N VAL A 328 19.23 17.17 -1.56
CA VAL A 328 19.31 16.13 -0.52
C VAL A 328 18.28 15.04 -0.80
N ASN A 329 17.04 15.43 -1.10
CA ASN A 329 15.97 14.50 -1.48
C ASN A 329 16.36 13.70 -2.73
N TRP A 330 16.92 14.36 -3.75
CA TRP A 330 17.44 13.70 -4.94
C TRP A 330 18.50 12.63 -4.61
N PHE A 331 19.47 12.97 -3.76
CA PHE A 331 20.50 12.03 -3.33
C PHE A 331 19.89 10.83 -2.57
N MET A 332 18.95 11.09 -1.65
CA MET A 332 18.25 10.05 -0.90
C MET A 332 17.46 9.12 -1.82
N ASN A 333 16.71 9.67 -2.78
CA ASN A 333 15.96 8.86 -3.74
C ASN A 333 16.87 8.06 -4.66
N ARG A 334 18.03 8.61 -5.07
CA ARG A 334 19.03 7.87 -5.85
C ARG A 334 19.68 6.74 -5.03
N ALA A 335 19.94 6.97 -3.75
CA ALA A 335 20.42 5.94 -2.85
C ALA A 335 19.38 4.83 -2.68
N LEU A 336 18.11 5.17 -2.44
CA LEU A 336 17.02 4.22 -2.32
C LEU A 336 16.83 3.41 -3.62
N PHE A 337 16.86 4.08 -4.77
CA PHE A 337 16.85 3.44 -6.09
C PHE A 337 17.96 2.38 -6.22
N THR A 338 19.21 2.76 -5.92
CA THR A 338 20.37 1.86 -6.11
C THR A 338 20.35 0.70 -5.12
N VAL A 339 20.05 0.97 -3.85
CA VAL A 339 19.96 -0.06 -2.80
C VAL A 339 18.84 -1.04 -3.11
N HIS A 340 17.66 -0.57 -3.49
CA HIS A 340 16.54 -1.44 -3.83
C HIS A 340 16.88 -2.30 -5.05
N CYS A 341 17.47 -1.72 -6.11
CA CYS A 341 17.90 -2.52 -7.27
C CYS A 341 18.92 -3.61 -6.90
N TYR A 342 19.90 -3.27 -6.06
CA TYR A 342 20.91 -4.21 -5.59
C TYR A 342 20.31 -5.34 -4.75
N LEU A 343 19.42 -5.01 -3.80
CA LEU A 343 18.77 -6.00 -2.95
C LEU A 343 17.81 -6.89 -3.74
N SER A 344 17.03 -6.34 -4.67
CA SER A 344 16.09 -7.13 -5.48
C SER A 344 16.78 -8.16 -6.37
N TRP A 345 17.84 -7.78 -7.10
CA TRP A 345 18.57 -8.79 -7.88
C TRP A 345 19.45 -9.67 -7.00
N GLY A 346 20.01 -9.17 -5.90
CA GLY A 346 20.71 -9.99 -4.90
C GLY A 346 19.80 -11.06 -4.27
N PHE A 347 18.50 -10.78 -4.16
CA PHE A 347 17.48 -11.73 -3.76
C PHE A 347 17.17 -12.77 -4.85
N VAL A 348 17.01 -12.33 -6.11
CA VAL A 348 16.60 -13.21 -7.23
C VAL A 348 17.71 -14.14 -7.73
N MET A 349 18.97 -13.67 -7.77
CA MET A 349 20.10 -14.44 -8.31
C MET A 349 20.27 -15.84 -7.67
N PRO A 350 20.20 -16.02 -6.34
CA PRO A 350 20.26 -17.35 -5.73
C PRO A 350 19.19 -18.33 -6.24
N TYR A 351 17.98 -17.86 -6.56
CA TYR A 351 16.94 -18.72 -7.12
C TYR A 351 17.27 -19.15 -8.56
N ILE A 352 17.82 -18.24 -9.37
CA ILE A 352 18.31 -18.58 -10.72
C ILE A 352 19.42 -19.64 -10.64
N MET A 353 20.38 -19.46 -9.73
CA MET A 353 21.47 -20.43 -9.52
C MET A 353 20.93 -21.77 -9.00
N SER A 354 19.97 -21.74 -8.09
CA SER A 354 19.33 -22.94 -7.54
C SER A 354 18.61 -23.76 -8.62
N MET A 355 17.91 -23.10 -9.55
CA MET A 355 17.27 -23.77 -10.68
C MET A 355 18.29 -24.51 -11.56
N ILE A 356 19.48 -23.93 -11.78
CA ILE A 356 20.56 -24.60 -12.51
C ILE A 356 21.07 -25.83 -11.75
N HIS A 357 21.32 -25.71 -10.45
CA HIS A 357 21.75 -26.85 -9.62
C HIS A 357 20.72 -28.00 -9.59
N ILE A 358 19.44 -27.68 -9.42
CA ILE A 358 18.34 -28.67 -9.43
C ILE A 358 18.25 -29.35 -10.80
N THR A 359 18.31 -28.56 -11.88
CA THR A 359 18.23 -29.09 -13.25
C THR A 359 19.42 -30.01 -13.53
N ALA A 360 20.63 -29.63 -13.10
CA ALA A 360 21.82 -30.46 -13.24
C ALA A 360 21.67 -31.80 -12.52
N ALA A 361 21.23 -31.77 -11.25
CA ALA A 361 20.98 -32.97 -10.46
C ALA A 361 19.94 -33.90 -11.11
N LEU A 362 18.84 -33.32 -11.61
CA LEU A 362 17.79 -34.08 -12.29
C LEU A 362 18.32 -34.72 -13.60
N ARG A 363 19.17 -34.02 -14.35
CA ARG A 363 19.77 -34.53 -15.59
C ARG A 363 20.75 -35.68 -15.30
N ILE A 364 21.57 -35.57 -14.25
CA ILE A 364 22.44 -36.67 -13.79
C ILE A 364 21.60 -37.90 -13.43
N TYR A 365 20.53 -37.72 -12.65
CA TYR A 365 19.64 -38.82 -12.26
C TYR A 365 18.97 -39.50 -13.47
N ILE A 366 18.44 -38.73 -14.41
CA ILE A 366 17.71 -39.26 -15.57
C ILE A 366 18.66 -39.94 -16.58
N LYS A 367 19.83 -39.36 -16.84
CA LYS A 367 20.77 -39.84 -17.88
C LYS A 367 21.85 -40.79 -17.35
N GLY A 368 21.96 -40.97 -16.03
CA GLY A 368 22.89 -41.92 -15.41
C GLY A 368 24.37 -41.53 -15.53
N TYR A 369 24.68 -40.23 -15.48
CA TYR A 369 26.07 -39.73 -15.52
C TYR A 369 26.87 -40.16 -14.27
N THR A 370 28.20 -40.30 -14.41
CA THR A 370 29.10 -40.89 -13.39
C THR A 370 29.51 -39.92 -12.26
N PHE A 371 29.98 -40.50 -11.13
CA PHE A 371 30.21 -39.85 -9.83
C PHE A 371 31.12 -38.59 -9.80
N ASP A 372 32.06 -38.39 -10.73
CA ASP A 372 32.93 -37.19 -10.71
C ASP A 372 32.14 -35.88 -10.95
N GLU A 373 31.04 -35.94 -11.71
CA GLU A 373 30.10 -34.82 -11.89
C GLU A 373 29.12 -34.67 -10.71
N ALA A 374 29.00 -35.71 -9.88
CA ALA A 374 28.11 -35.73 -8.71
C ALA A 374 28.68 -34.91 -7.53
N GLY A 375 30.00 -34.75 -7.42
CA GLY A 375 30.64 -33.98 -6.35
C GLY A 375 30.31 -32.48 -6.40
N ILE A 376 30.42 -31.87 -7.58
CA ILE A 376 30.06 -30.45 -7.82
C ILE A 376 28.54 -30.24 -7.58
N THR A 377 27.75 -31.23 -8.01
CA THR A 377 26.29 -31.20 -7.84
C THR A 377 25.88 -31.33 -6.37
N SER A 378 26.60 -32.13 -5.57
CA SER A 378 26.34 -32.30 -4.13
C SER A 378 26.55 -31.00 -3.35
N SER A 379 27.61 -30.24 -3.64
CA SER A 379 27.84 -28.92 -3.04
C SER A 379 26.76 -27.90 -3.45
N GLY A 380 26.38 -27.88 -4.74
CA GLY A 380 25.31 -27.03 -5.24
C GLY A 380 23.95 -27.32 -4.59
N LEU A 381 23.59 -28.60 -4.42
CA LEU A 381 22.36 -29.00 -3.74
C LEU A 381 22.35 -28.61 -2.26
N GLY A 382 23.51 -28.59 -1.60
CA GLY A 382 23.65 -28.04 -0.25
C GLY A 382 23.25 -26.56 -0.17
N LEU A 383 23.69 -25.75 -1.15
CA LEU A 383 23.31 -24.34 -1.24
C LEU A 383 21.81 -24.15 -1.52
N VAL A 384 21.23 -24.99 -2.39
CA VAL A 384 19.79 -25.04 -2.65
C VAL A 384 19.01 -25.32 -1.36
N ALA A 385 19.45 -26.29 -0.56
CA ALA A 385 18.80 -26.64 0.70
C ALA A 385 18.85 -25.50 1.73
N ILE A 386 19.97 -24.78 1.81
CA ILE A 386 20.11 -23.59 2.67
C ILE A 386 19.14 -22.50 2.22
N LEU A 387 19.12 -22.16 0.91
CA LEU A 387 18.22 -21.15 0.38
C LEU A 387 16.74 -21.52 0.62
N ALA A 388 16.37 -22.77 0.37
CA ALA A 388 15.02 -23.27 0.61
C ALA A 388 14.61 -23.15 2.09
N THR A 389 15.54 -23.42 3.01
CA THR A 389 15.32 -23.25 4.46
C THR A 389 15.11 -21.78 4.81
N CYS A 390 15.95 -20.88 4.31
CA CYS A 390 15.81 -19.43 4.51
C CYS A 390 14.49 -18.90 3.94
N THR A 391 14.11 -19.35 2.74
CA THR A 391 12.84 -18.97 2.09
C THR A 391 11.64 -19.48 2.89
N LEU A 392 11.71 -20.69 3.45
CA LEU A 392 10.64 -21.21 4.30
C LEU A 392 10.46 -20.37 5.57
N ILE A 393 11.57 -19.99 6.22
CA ILE A 393 11.55 -19.12 7.41
C ILE A 393 10.93 -17.76 7.07
N GLU A 394 11.32 -17.19 5.93
CA GLU A 394 10.79 -15.93 5.39
C GLU A 394 9.27 -15.99 5.17
N LEU A 395 8.80 -16.97 4.39
CA LEU A 395 7.37 -17.15 4.10
C LEU A 395 6.54 -17.42 5.36
N LEU A 396 7.07 -18.20 6.31
CA LEU A 396 6.40 -18.43 7.60
C LEU A 396 6.27 -17.16 8.42
N SER A 397 7.30 -16.30 8.40
CA SER A 397 7.27 -15.01 9.10
C SER A 397 6.27 -14.04 8.46
N MET A 398 6.27 -13.95 7.13
CA MET A 398 5.30 -13.17 6.36
C MET A 398 3.87 -13.63 6.65
N TRP A 399 3.60 -14.94 6.58
CA TRP A 399 2.30 -15.52 6.92
C TRP A 399 1.86 -15.16 8.35
N ASN A 400 2.79 -15.26 9.31
CA ASN A 400 2.49 -14.93 10.69
C ASN A 400 2.12 -13.46 10.87
N LEU A 401 2.86 -12.54 10.23
CA LEU A 401 2.53 -11.12 10.24
C LEU A 401 1.15 -10.89 9.63
N THR A 402 0.90 -11.30 8.39
CA THR A 402 -0.39 -11.05 7.73
C THR A 402 -1.55 -11.66 8.50
N ARG A 403 -1.38 -12.81 9.16
CA ARG A 403 -2.39 -13.39 10.07
C ARG A 403 -2.72 -12.46 11.23
N ILE A 404 -1.70 -11.88 11.86
CA ILE A 404 -1.85 -10.93 12.98
C ILE A 404 -2.51 -9.64 12.49
N GLU A 405 -2.13 -9.13 11.31
CA GLU A 405 -2.74 -7.92 10.73
C GLU A 405 -4.22 -8.13 10.40
N VAL A 406 -4.57 -9.26 9.80
CA VAL A 406 -5.96 -9.66 9.54
C VAL A 406 -6.76 -9.78 10.84
N GLN A 407 -6.18 -10.41 11.87
CA GLN A 407 -6.83 -10.53 13.18
C GLN A 407 -7.05 -9.15 13.81
N LEU A 408 -6.06 -8.26 13.76
CA LEU A 408 -6.17 -6.89 14.27
C LEU A 408 -7.27 -6.13 13.53
N CYS A 409 -7.30 -6.17 12.19
CA CYS A 409 -8.35 -5.54 11.39
C CYS A 409 -9.76 -6.03 11.77
N ASN A 410 -9.92 -7.33 12.02
CA ASN A 410 -11.19 -7.91 12.45
C ASN A 410 -11.61 -7.44 13.85
N MET A 411 -10.66 -7.23 14.76
CA MET A 411 -10.94 -6.69 16.08
C MET A 411 -11.26 -5.19 16.04
N LEU A 412 -10.60 -4.44 15.16
CA LEU A 412 -10.83 -3.00 14.98
C LEU A 412 -12.13 -2.69 14.23
N SER A 413 -12.77 -3.68 13.60
CA SER A 413 -14.05 -3.50 12.88
C SER A 413 -14.98 -4.69 13.09
N PRO A 414 -15.57 -4.83 14.29
CA PRO A 414 -16.39 -5.99 14.65
C PRO A 414 -17.65 -6.14 13.79
N GLU A 415 -18.18 -5.04 13.27
CA GLU A 415 -19.38 -5.03 12.40
C GLU A 415 -19.07 -5.32 10.93
N ALA A 416 -17.79 -5.26 10.53
CA ALA A 416 -17.40 -5.50 9.15
C ALA A 416 -17.32 -7.00 8.83
N PRO A 417 -17.44 -7.39 7.55
CA PRO A 417 -17.18 -8.77 7.13
C PRO A 417 -15.79 -9.21 7.56
N ARG A 418 -15.72 -10.39 8.20
CA ARG A 418 -14.46 -10.96 8.70
C ARG A 418 -13.51 -11.22 7.54
N LEU A 419 -12.33 -10.64 7.64
CA LEU A 419 -11.19 -10.92 6.78
C LEU A 419 -10.60 -12.28 7.12
N SER A 420 -10.10 -12.98 6.11
CA SER A 420 -9.51 -14.31 6.24
C SER A 420 -8.36 -14.49 5.26
N LEU A 421 -7.36 -15.27 5.67
CA LEU A 421 -6.26 -15.70 4.82
C LEU A 421 -6.61 -16.93 3.97
N ALA A 422 -7.80 -17.51 4.12
CA ALA A 422 -8.17 -18.75 3.42
C ALA A 422 -8.13 -18.61 1.88
N SER A 423 -8.27 -17.39 1.36
CA SER A 423 -8.19 -17.11 -0.08
C SER A 423 -6.75 -16.93 -0.59
N TYR A 424 -5.75 -16.87 0.29
CA TYR A 424 -4.35 -16.64 -0.11
C TYR A 424 -3.74 -17.92 -0.67
N ASN A 425 -3.07 -17.77 -1.80
CA ASN A 425 -2.27 -18.81 -2.42
C ASN A 425 -0.80 -18.54 -2.16
N TRP A 426 -0.23 -19.23 -1.17
CA TRP A 426 1.17 -19.07 -0.74
C TRP A 426 2.19 -19.51 -1.81
N GLY A 427 1.78 -20.34 -2.77
CA GLY A 427 2.61 -20.63 -3.95
C GLY A 427 2.70 -19.42 -4.89
N LEU A 428 1.60 -18.70 -5.09
CA LEU A 428 1.59 -17.45 -5.86
C LEU A 428 2.31 -16.30 -5.16
N VAL A 429 2.24 -16.22 -3.83
CA VAL A 429 3.05 -15.31 -2.99
C VAL A 429 4.53 -15.50 -3.30
N PHE A 430 5.04 -16.74 -3.21
CA PHE A 430 6.44 -17.03 -3.53
C PHE A 430 6.82 -16.66 -4.98
N ILE A 431 5.98 -17.02 -5.96
CA ILE A 431 6.23 -16.67 -7.37
C ILE A 431 6.24 -15.14 -7.54
N ALA A 432 5.27 -14.44 -6.95
CA ALA A 432 5.16 -12.99 -7.01
C ALA A 432 6.38 -12.30 -6.40
N MET A 433 6.92 -12.82 -5.30
CA MET A 433 8.10 -12.29 -4.62
C MET A 433 9.32 -12.32 -5.55
N VAL A 434 9.54 -13.43 -6.27
CA VAL A 434 10.64 -13.56 -7.24
C VAL A 434 10.39 -12.69 -8.48
N VAL A 435 9.16 -12.66 -8.99
CA VAL A 435 8.79 -11.90 -10.19
C VAL A 435 8.89 -10.38 -9.95
N ASP A 436 8.37 -9.89 -8.82
CA ASP A 436 8.37 -8.46 -8.49
C ASP A 436 9.79 -7.94 -8.31
N ASN A 437 10.63 -8.66 -7.55
CA ASN A 437 12.04 -8.32 -7.38
C ASN A 437 12.84 -8.44 -8.70
N PHE A 438 12.50 -9.37 -9.59
CA PHE A 438 13.15 -9.44 -10.90
C PHE A 438 12.81 -8.22 -11.76
N LEU A 439 11.53 -7.82 -11.77
CA LEU A 439 11.01 -6.73 -12.59
C LEU A 439 11.34 -5.34 -12.03
N TYR A 440 11.55 -5.20 -10.71
CA TYR A 440 11.79 -3.92 -10.06
C TYR A 440 12.94 -3.13 -10.71
N PRO A 441 14.17 -3.68 -10.89
CA PRO A 441 15.26 -2.91 -11.50
C PRO A 441 14.96 -2.53 -12.95
N ILE A 442 14.32 -3.42 -13.72
CA ILE A 442 13.93 -3.15 -15.11
C ILE A 442 12.94 -1.97 -15.16
N SER A 443 11.96 -1.97 -14.26
CA SER A 443 11.00 -0.87 -14.10
C SER A 443 11.70 0.42 -13.71
N ALA A 444 12.62 0.35 -12.74
CA ALA A 444 13.36 1.49 -12.21
C ALA A 444 14.24 2.16 -13.27
N PHE A 445 15.05 1.39 -14.01
CA PHE A 445 15.82 1.91 -15.14
C PHE A 445 14.93 2.53 -16.20
N ARG A 446 13.83 1.85 -16.56
CA ARG A 446 12.87 2.43 -17.50
C ARG A 446 12.35 3.76 -16.96
N SER A 447 12.06 3.90 -15.67
CA SER A 447 11.46 5.11 -15.08
C SER A 447 12.44 6.27 -15.17
N HIS A 448 13.70 5.99 -14.84
CA HIS A 448 14.80 6.92 -14.98
C HIS A 448 14.98 7.46 -16.41
N PHE A 449 14.93 6.61 -17.44
CA PHE A 449 15.14 7.07 -18.82
C PHE A 449 13.93 7.75 -19.47
N THR A 450 12.72 7.35 -19.09
CA THR A 450 11.50 7.83 -19.77
C THR A 450 10.94 9.13 -19.20
N GLN A 451 11.23 9.43 -17.92
CA GLN A 451 10.79 10.65 -17.21
C GLN A 451 9.30 11.00 -17.44
N SER A 452 8.48 9.98 -17.67
CA SER A 452 7.02 10.11 -17.83
C SER A 452 6.26 8.89 -17.33
N ILE A 453 5.05 9.13 -16.85
CA ILE A 453 4.15 8.09 -16.32
C ILE A 453 2.69 8.45 -16.59
N ASN A 454 1.85 7.45 -16.86
CA ASN A 454 0.40 7.62 -16.83
C ASN A 454 -0.12 7.20 -15.46
N TRP A 455 -0.83 8.10 -14.79
CA TRP A 455 -1.53 7.80 -13.57
C TRP A 455 -2.98 8.26 -13.70
N SER A 456 -3.89 7.28 -13.67
CA SER A 456 -5.33 7.48 -13.70
C SER A 456 -5.82 8.35 -14.87
N GLY A 457 -5.26 8.13 -16.06
CA GLY A 457 -5.66 8.84 -17.28
C GLY A 457 -4.90 10.15 -17.53
N ILE A 458 -4.03 10.57 -16.60
CA ILE A 458 -3.21 11.78 -16.72
C ILE A 458 -1.77 11.36 -16.92
N ARG A 459 -1.11 11.88 -17.96
CA ARG A 459 0.31 11.66 -18.18
C ARG A 459 1.11 12.83 -17.61
N TYR A 460 2.03 12.50 -16.71
CA TYR A 460 2.96 13.45 -16.10
C TYR A 460 4.34 13.29 -16.73
N HIS A 461 5.02 14.40 -16.97
CA HIS A 461 6.42 14.43 -17.39
C HIS A 461 7.25 15.18 -16.35
N LEU A 462 8.36 14.58 -15.94
CA LEU A 462 9.30 15.19 -15.04
C LEU A 462 10.42 15.89 -15.83
N LYS A 463 10.86 17.03 -15.30
CA LYS A 463 12.12 17.70 -15.66
C LYS A 463 12.73 18.20 -14.36
N ASP A 464 14.00 17.88 -14.13
CA ASP A 464 14.72 18.26 -12.91
C ASP A 464 13.97 17.87 -11.62
N GLY A 465 13.37 16.67 -11.60
CA GLY A 465 12.62 16.13 -10.45
C GLY A 465 11.20 16.66 -10.28
N LYS A 466 10.78 17.62 -11.11
CA LYS A 466 9.51 18.33 -10.99
C LYS A 466 8.61 18.08 -12.17
N ILE A 467 7.30 18.07 -11.95
CA ILE A 467 6.32 18.04 -13.03
C ILE A 467 6.51 19.28 -13.89
N SER A 468 6.81 19.06 -15.18
CA SER A 468 7.04 20.11 -16.17
C SER A 468 5.97 20.13 -17.25
N LYS A 469 5.28 19.01 -17.47
CA LYS A 469 4.19 18.88 -18.43
C LYS A 469 3.15 17.90 -17.94
N ILE A 470 1.88 18.25 -18.15
CA ILE A 470 0.72 17.43 -17.81
C ILE A 470 -0.13 17.26 -19.08
N GLU A 471 -0.31 16.03 -19.53
CA GLU A 471 -1.15 15.70 -20.69
C GLU A 471 -2.40 14.96 -20.22
N ARG A 472 -3.58 15.43 -20.65
CA ARG A 472 -4.88 14.81 -20.37
C ARG A 472 -5.49 14.38 -21.68
N SER A 473 -5.48 13.08 -21.97
CA SER A 473 -6.19 12.53 -23.14
C SER A 473 -7.52 11.93 -22.70
N ARG A 474 -8.64 12.41 -23.27
CA ARG A 474 -9.97 11.85 -23.02
C ARG A 474 -10.22 10.57 -23.84
N ASP A 475 -9.54 10.39 -24.96
CA ASP A 475 -9.88 9.36 -25.96
C ASP A 475 -8.82 8.24 -26.09
N SER A 476 -7.62 8.40 -25.53
CA SER A 476 -6.51 7.42 -25.63
C SER A 476 -5.89 7.00 -24.28
N GLY A 477 -6.54 7.34 -23.16
CA GLY A 477 -6.10 6.95 -21.82
C GLY A 477 -6.56 5.54 -21.39
N PRO A 478 -5.98 4.98 -20.32
CA PRO A 478 -6.44 3.73 -19.74
C PRO A 478 -7.92 3.84 -19.32
N LYS A 479 -8.69 2.77 -19.51
CA LYS A 479 -10.11 2.73 -19.10
C LYS A 479 -10.28 2.56 -17.59
N TYR A 480 -9.29 1.94 -16.95
CA TYR A 480 -9.31 1.52 -15.56
C TYR A 480 -8.10 2.06 -14.79
N THR A 481 -8.25 2.30 -13.49
CA THR A 481 -7.10 2.53 -12.60
C THR A 481 -6.32 1.23 -12.36
N ASP A 482 -5.06 1.37 -11.96
CA ASP A 482 -4.17 0.21 -11.78
C ASP A 482 -4.60 -0.66 -10.59
N LEU A 483 -4.85 -0.06 -9.42
CA LEU A 483 -5.18 -0.75 -8.16
C LEU A 483 -6.64 -1.22 -8.08
N GLY A 484 -7.57 -0.28 -7.98
CA GLY A 484 -8.99 -0.56 -7.73
C GLY A 484 -9.84 -0.87 -8.97
N GLY A 485 -9.24 -0.95 -10.17
CA GLY A 485 -10.00 -1.21 -11.41
C GLY A 485 -11.11 -0.20 -11.66
N LYS A 486 -10.92 1.06 -11.24
CA LYS A 486 -11.95 2.10 -11.27
C LYS A 486 -12.14 2.62 -12.69
N HIS A 487 -13.37 2.77 -13.13
CA HIS A 487 -13.68 3.41 -14.39
C HIS A 487 -13.28 4.88 -14.35
N LEU A 488 -12.41 5.28 -15.27
CA LEU A 488 -11.89 6.66 -15.36
C LEU A 488 -12.79 7.60 -16.18
N TYR A 489 -13.63 7.03 -17.05
CA TYR A 489 -14.50 7.79 -17.93
C TYR A 489 -15.94 7.29 -17.81
N GLY A 490 -16.89 8.21 -17.66
CA GLY A 490 -18.32 7.88 -17.68
C GLY A 490 -18.80 7.53 -19.09
N LYS A 491 -19.72 6.56 -19.22
CA LYS A 491 -20.48 6.40 -20.47
C LYS A 491 -21.34 7.67 -20.66
N LYS A 492 -21.01 8.51 -21.65
CA LYS A 492 -21.88 9.62 -22.04
C LYS A 492 -23.25 9.06 -22.42
N GLY A 493 -24.29 9.45 -21.69
CA GLY A 493 -25.68 9.30 -22.10
C GLY A 493 -26.23 7.87 -22.01
N ALA A 494 -26.63 7.47 -20.80
CA ALA A 494 -27.86 6.71 -20.65
C ALA A 494 -28.55 7.25 -19.39
N GLN A 495 -29.70 7.89 -19.56
CA GLN A 495 -30.64 8.04 -18.45
C GLN A 495 -30.93 6.62 -17.95
N THR A 496 -30.31 6.22 -16.85
CA THR A 496 -30.73 5.05 -16.11
C THR A 496 -32.12 5.37 -15.58
N LYS A 497 -33.16 4.89 -16.29
CA LYS A 497 -34.47 4.68 -15.69
C LYS A 497 -34.26 3.70 -14.54
N VAL A 498 -34.00 4.24 -13.35
CA VAL A 498 -34.00 3.46 -12.12
C VAL A 498 -35.47 3.15 -11.87
N SER A 499 -35.90 1.97 -12.33
CA SER A 499 -37.13 1.35 -11.86
C SER A 499 -37.04 1.26 -10.34
N PHE A 500 -37.93 1.98 -9.65
CA PHE A 500 -38.10 2.02 -8.19
C PHE A 500 -38.18 0.62 -7.56
N ILE A 501 -38.57 -0.39 -8.34
CA ILE A 501 -38.68 -1.79 -7.92
C ILE A 501 -37.31 -2.47 -7.82
N GLY A 502 -36.31 -2.03 -8.60
CA GLY A 502 -34.97 -2.60 -8.63
C GLY A 502 -34.06 -2.23 -7.45
N SER A 503 -34.30 -1.08 -6.79
CA SER A 503 -33.53 -0.70 -5.59
C SER A 503 -34.10 -1.37 -4.34
N LEU A 504 -35.43 -1.52 -4.25
CA LEU A 504 -36.12 -2.24 -3.17
C LEU A 504 -35.75 -3.73 -3.17
N ALA A 505 -35.64 -4.37 -4.35
CA ALA A 505 -35.22 -5.76 -4.45
C ALA A 505 -33.76 -6.00 -4.02
N ARG A 506 -32.85 -5.03 -4.20
CA ARG A 506 -31.45 -5.14 -3.75
C ARG A 506 -31.29 -4.89 -2.26
N SER A 507 -32.07 -3.96 -1.71
CA SER A 507 -32.13 -3.71 -0.26
C SER A 507 -32.67 -4.93 0.50
N LEU A 508 -33.69 -5.62 -0.04
CA LEU A 508 -34.23 -6.84 0.56
C LEU A 508 -33.35 -8.08 0.35
N ALA A 509 -32.65 -8.18 -0.80
CA ALA A 509 -31.72 -9.29 -1.06
C ALA A 509 -30.44 -9.22 -0.21
N GLN A 510 -30.00 -8.03 0.20
CA GLN A 510 -28.91 -7.88 1.18
C GLN A 510 -29.34 -8.16 2.62
N TRP A 511 -30.65 -8.24 2.89
CA TRP A 511 -31.19 -8.65 4.20
C TRP A 511 -31.38 -10.17 4.32
N HIS A 512 -31.38 -10.92 3.21
CA HIS A 512 -31.66 -12.35 3.15
C HIS A 512 -30.47 -13.20 2.64
N GLN A 513 -29.28 -13.05 3.22
CA GLN A 513 -28.36 -14.19 3.29
C GLN A 513 -28.48 -14.87 4.66
N PRO A 514 -28.66 -16.21 4.68
CA PRO A 514 -29.23 -16.89 5.84
C PRO A 514 -28.19 -17.12 6.93
N LYS A 515 -28.60 -16.86 8.18
CA LYS A 515 -28.08 -17.54 9.37
C LYS A 515 -28.16 -19.05 9.14
N LYS A 516 -27.03 -19.73 9.04
CA LYS A 516 -26.81 -21.18 9.23
C LYS A 516 -25.28 -21.37 9.17
N PHE A 517 -24.58 -21.82 10.20
CA PHE A 517 -24.90 -22.91 11.11
C PHE A 517 -24.43 -22.60 12.54
N ASP A 518 -25.34 -22.78 13.50
CA ASP A 518 -24.99 -23.31 14.82
C ASP A 518 -24.90 -24.84 14.68
N SER A 519 -23.73 -25.39 14.98
CA SER A 519 -23.49 -26.69 15.61
C SER A 519 -22.03 -26.72 16.05
#